data_AF-A0A7J6NHT7-F1
#
_entry.id   AF-A0A7J6NHT7-F1
#
_cell.length_a   1.000
_cell.length_b   1.000
_cell.length_c   1.000
_cell.angle_alpha   90.00
_cell.angle_beta   90.00
_cell.angle_gamma   90.00
#
_symmetry.space_group_name_H-M   'P 1'
#
loop_
_entity.id
_entity.type
_entity.pdbx_description
1 polymer ?
#
loop_
_entity_poly.entity_id
_entity_poly.type
_entity_poly.pdbx_seq_one_letter_code
_entity_poly.pdbx_strand_id
1 'polypeptide(L)'
;CEASGYLKDVDLLLDSGDFEINVLDGHWYERKYGQGACKRRGSGCYFCPEDRPCDFDGKEPLYKVSYVGNTSMESIYRNGSLSLGGHDTTDILFRVSRATHVDEYSRLYGIFGIRRLPKNLQMFSVPPNVKGVMESLVDNDIIGRLSYTLRTNTTQSSDLISGELTLGGSPIVESHATNYIVTDMANKRDSDLRYVQASMSRLRLFDAEGHLLREQGPALGRPESYSVHIDTGANAIFLPQAGLLDDIQWKLQLRLIREGYTYEKVIDCCWRRKNYMYVKEDVASFLPVLGFQLTDEEKSEWIKIPPRHYCTSMGAGVW
;
A
#
# COMPACT_ATOMS: atom_id res chain seq x y z
N CYS A 1 19.01 11.28 34.42
CA CYS A 1 18.02 10.57 33.58
C CYS A 1 17.77 11.42 32.35
N GLU A 2 18.49 11.13 31.27
CA GLU A 2 18.51 11.93 30.04
C GLU A 2 17.18 11.81 29.29
N ALA A 3 16.33 12.83 29.44
CA ALA A 3 15.16 13.05 28.62
C ALA A 3 15.47 14.17 27.61
N SER A 4 16.29 13.87 26.60
CA SER A 4 16.52 14.78 25.46
C SER A 4 17.15 14.06 24.27
N GLY A 5 16.68 12.84 23.99
CA GLY A 5 16.94 12.20 22.71
C GLY A 5 15.85 12.60 21.74
N TYR A 6 15.99 13.73 21.05
CA TYR A 6 15.28 13.93 19.79
C TYR A 6 15.54 12.68 18.94
N LEU A 7 14.50 11.97 18.53
CA LEU A 7 14.68 10.89 17.55
C LEU A 7 15.19 11.56 16.28
N LYS A 8 16.51 11.46 16.04
CA LYS A 8 17.16 11.91 14.80
C LYS A 8 16.67 11.09 13.60
N ASP A 9 16.26 9.85 13.87
CA ASP A 9 15.75 8.91 12.88
C ASP A 9 14.34 8.47 13.29
N VAL A 10 13.39 8.60 12.36
CA VAL A 10 11.98 8.24 12.56
C VAL A 10 11.59 7.21 11.49
N ASP A 11 11.24 6.00 11.92
CA ASP A 11 10.73 4.97 11.02
C ASP A 11 9.28 5.27 10.63
N LEU A 12 9.02 5.39 9.33
CA LEU A 12 7.70 5.67 8.78
C LEU A 12 7.27 4.56 7.84
N LEU A 13 5.98 4.22 7.85
CA LEU A 13 5.39 3.33 6.85
C LEU A 13 5.24 4.08 5.53
N LEU A 14 5.63 3.43 4.45
CA LEU A 14 5.39 3.94 3.12
C LEU A 14 3.91 3.79 2.75
N ASP A 15 3.25 4.88 2.37
CA ASP A 15 1.84 4.87 1.97
C ASP A 15 1.68 5.48 0.56
N SER A 16 1.29 4.67 -0.41
CA SER A 16 0.95 5.12 -1.75
C SER A 16 -0.38 5.88 -1.82
N GLY A 17 -1.14 5.89 -0.73
CA GLY A 17 -2.41 6.58 -0.59
C GLY A 17 -2.34 7.95 0.10
N ASP A 18 -1.31 8.20 0.91
CA ASP A 18 -1.08 9.51 1.52
C ASP A 18 -0.09 10.34 0.67
N PHE A 19 -0.09 11.66 0.85
CA PHE A 19 0.79 12.60 0.14
C PHE A 19 1.71 13.38 1.11
N GLU A 20 1.53 13.22 2.42
CA GLU A 20 2.26 13.97 3.45
C GLU A 20 3.17 13.07 4.29
N ILE A 21 4.09 13.68 5.01
CA ILE A 21 4.71 13.04 6.18
C ILE A 21 3.78 13.22 7.37
N ASN A 22 3.41 12.12 8.01
CA ASN A 22 2.62 12.11 9.22
C ASN A 22 3.37 11.36 10.33
N VAL A 23 3.56 11.99 11.48
CA VAL A 23 4.21 11.41 12.65
C VAL A 23 3.26 11.38 13.83
N LEU A 24 3.45 10.43 14.74
CA LEU A 24 2.65 10.35 15.96
C LEU A 24 3.20 11.27 17.04
N ASP A 25 2.35 11.95 17.79
CA ASP A 25 2.78 12.65 19.02
C ASP A 25 3.37 11.61 19.99
N GLY A 26 4.68 11.68 20.18
CA GLY A 26 5.44 10.75 21.00
C GLY A 26 5.03 10.80 22.47
N HIS A 27 4.72 11.98 23.01
CA HIS A 27 4.29 12.10 24.40
C HIS A 27 2.94 11.43 24.63
N TRP A 28 1.99 11.64 23.72
CA TRP A 28 0.71 10.94 23.76
C TRP A 28 0.88 9.43 23.57
N TYR A 29 1.69 9.01 22.60
CA TYR A 29 1.87 7.60 22.27
C TYR A 29 2.49 6.82 23.43
N GLU A 30 3.53 7.36 24.08
CA GLU A 30 4.17 6.72 25.23
C GLU A 30 3.27 6.70 26.47
N ARG A 31 2.44 7.74 26.70
CA ARG A 31 1.43 7.68 27.77
C ARG A 31 0.42 6.55 27.54
N LYS A 32 0.05 6.29 26.29
CA LYS A 32 -0.95 5.28 25.93
C LYS A 32 -0.39 3.86 25.93
N TYR A 33 0.82 3.65 25.39
CA TYR A 33 1.38 2.32 25.16
C TYR A 33 2.58 1.98 26.07
N GLY A 34 2.92 2.88 26.99
CA GLY A 34 4.03 2.75 27.93
C GLY A 34 5.31 3.43 27.45
N GLN A 35 6.17 3.81 28.40
CA GLN A 35 7.45 4.45 28.12
C GLN A 35 8.32 3.59 27.18
N GLY A 36 8.97 4.23 26.21
CA GLY A 36 9.78 3.58 25.19
C GLY A 36 8.98 2.77 24.16
N ALA A 37 7.64 2.86 24.14
CA ALA A 37 6.83 2.21 23.11
C ALA A 37 7.16 2.72 21.71
N CYS A 38 7.41 4.03 21.55
CA CYS A 38 7.78 4.64 20.28
C CYS A 38 8.98 3.95 19.63
N LYS A 39 10.07 3.80 20.38
CA LYS A 39 11.30 3.14 19.90
C LYS A 39 11.10 1.63 19.72
N ARG A 40 10.48 0.95 20.68
CA ARG A 40 10.30 -0.52 20.63
C ARG A 40 9.44 -0.99 19.46
N ARG A 41 8.50 -0.16 19.01
CA ARG A 41 7.53 -0.50 17.97
C ARG A 41 7.85 0.11 16.61
N GLY A 42 8.83 1.00 16.51
CA GLY A 42 9.11 1.73 15.27
C GLY A 42 7.89 2.53 14.80
N SER A 43 7.16 3.17 15.73
CA SER A 43 5.82 3.71 15.45
C SER A 43 5.82 5.05 14.70
N GLY A 44 6.98 5.58 14.30
CA GLY A 44 7.06 6.89 13.68
C GLY A 44 6.69 8.05 14.61
N CYS A 45 7.13 8.00 15.87
CA CYS A 45 6.85 9.06 16.84
C CYS A 45 7.75 10.29 16.64
N TYR A 46 7.18 11.46 16.90
CA TYR A 46 7.88 12.73 16.99
C TYR A 46 7.61 13.39 18.34
N PHE A 47 8.64 13.94 18.95
CA PHE A 47 8.55 14.68 20.21
C PHE A 47 8.77 16.16 19.91
N CYS A 48 7.71 16.96 20.04
CA CYS A 48 7.84 18.41 19.88
C CYS A 48 8.84 18.99 20.89
N PRO A 49 9.72 19.91 20.47
CA PRO A 49 10.59 20.64 21.38
C PRO A 49 9.82 21.37 22.48
N GLU A 50 10.42 21.52 23.66
CA GLU A 50 9.79 22.20 24.80
C GLU A 50 9.49 23.68 24.51
N ASP A 51 10.32 24.33 23.70
CA ASP A 51 10.15 25.72 23.28
C ASP A 51 9.07 25.90 22.20
N ARG A 52 8.65 24.81 21.55
CA ARG A 52 7.59 24.76 20.54
C ARG A 52 6.75 23.49 20.69
N PRO A 53 5.94 23.40 21.77
CA PRO A 53 5.19 22.19 22.06
C PRO A 53 4.14 21.89 20.98
N CYS A 54 3.73 20.63 20.92
CA CYS A 54 2.61 20.19 20.10
C CYS A 54 1.31 20.66 20.78
N ASP A 55 0.84 21.87 20.45
CA ASP A 55 -0.31 22.47 21.11
C ASP A 55 -1.61 22.06 20.43
N PHE A 56 -2.05 20.83 20.73
CA PHE A 56 -3.32 20.31 20.25
C PHE A 56 -4.55 20.91 20.96
N ASP A 57 -4.37 21.70 22.02
CA ASP A 57 -5.45 22.29 22.80
C ASP A 57 -5.47 23.84 22.66
N GLY A 58 -4.62 24.36 21.77
CA GLY A 58 -4.37 25.78 21.56
C GLY A 58 -5.16 26.44 20.43
N LYS A 59 -4.62 27.55 19.94
CA LYS A 59 -5.20 28.35 18.84
C LYS A 59 -4.86 27.81 17.44
N GLU A 60 -4.03 26.77 17.35
CA GLU A 60 -3.67 26.19 16.06
C GLU A 60 -4.87 25.47 15.44
N PRO A 61 -5.04 25.54 14.11
CA PRO A 61 -6.11 24.83 13.45
C PRO A 61 -5.92 23.31 13.63
N LEU A 62 -6.90 22.67 14.26
CA LEU A 62 -6.94 21.23 14.44
C LEU A 62 -7.61 20.56 13.26
N TYR A 63 -6.94 19.56 12.70
CA TYR A 63 -7.45 18.78 11.60
C TYR A 63 -7.87 17.41 12.08
N LYS A 64 -9.16 17.10 11.96
CA LYS A 64 -9.71 15.78 12.27
C LYS A 64 -9.68 14.91 11.02
N VAL A 65 -8.95 13.81 11.10
CA VAL A 65 -8.85 12.81 10.03
C VAL A 65 -9.36 11.49 10.57
N SER A 66 -10.31 10.89 9.86
CA SER A 66 -10.75 9.51 10.10
C SER A 66 -10.02 8.60 9.12
N TYR A 67 -9.28 7.63 9.67
CA TYR A 67 -8.59 6.61 8.86
C TYR A 67 -9.50 5.41 8.61
N VAL A 68 -9.01 4.43 7.86
CA VAL A 68 -9.68 3.14 7.69
C VAL A 68 -9.66 2.38 9.03
N GLY A 69 -10.80 1.81 9.41
CA GLY A 69 -11.06 1.38 10.80
C GLY A 69 -11.56 2.57 11.63
N ASN A 70 -12.32 2.36 12.70
CA ASN A 70 -12.94 3.47 13.45
C ASN A 70 -11.93 4.41 14.16
N THR A 71 -10.65 4.37 13.82
CA THR A 71 -9.62 5.26 14.33
C THR A 71 -9.82 6.69 13.84
N SER A 72 -9.89 7.62 14.79
CA SER A 72 -9.97 9.06 14.53
C SER A 72 -8.75 9.75 15.14
N MET A 73 -8.18 10.69 14.40
CA MET A 73 -6.99 11.43 14.81
C MET A 73 -7.21 12.93 14.70
N GLU A 74 -6.62 13.66 15.65
CA GLU A 74 -6.44 15.10 15.57
C GLU A 74 -5.00 15.39 15.20
N SER A 75 -4.83 16.41 14.37
CA SER A 75 -3.54 16.71 13.77
C SER A 75 -3.26 18.21 13.75
N ILE A 76 -1.98 18.55 13.88
CA ILE A 76 -1.43 19.89 13.70
C ILE A 76 -0.31 19.81 12.67
N TYR A 77 -0.07 20.91 11.96
CA TYR A 77 1.05 21.02 11.03
C TYR A 77 2.27 21.61 11.73
N ARG A 78 3.43 21.10 11.38
CA ARG A 78 4.74 21.59 11.82
C ARG A 78 5.65 21.72 10.61
N ASN A 79 6.59 22.63 10.73
CA ASN A 79 7.65 22.80 9.76
C ASN A 79 8.96 22.32 10.37
N GLY A 80 9.76 21.57 9.62
CA GLY A 80 10.98 20.96 10.12
C GLY A 80 12.01 20.72 9.05
N SER A 81 13.14 20.17 9.48
CA SER A 81 14.19 19.70 8.58
C SER A 81 14.00 18.21 8.30
N LEU A 82 14.29 17.81 7.07
CA LEU A 82 14.31 16.42 6.64
C LEU A 82 15.70 16.10 6.09
N SER A 83 16.30 15.02 6.58
CA SER A 83 17.48 14.41 5.98
C SER A 83 17.05 13.11 5.32
N LEU A 84 17.27 12.98 4.02
CA LEU A 84 16.90 11.80 3.24
C LEU A 84 18.02 11.46 2.25
N GLY A 85 18.57 10.25 2.35
CA GLY A 85 19.60 9.78 1.41
C GLY A 85 20.88 10.62 1.40
N GLY A 86 21.21 11.32 2.49
CA GLY A 86 22.36 12.22 2.57
C GLY A 86 22.11 13.63 2.04
N HIS A 87 20.88 13.96 1.67
CA HIS A 87 20.44 15.31 1.33
C HIS A 87 19.63 15.90 2.48
N ASP A 88 19.94 17.14 2.84
CA ASP A 88 19.24 17.87 3.90
C ASP A 88 18.41 18.99 3.29
N THR A 89 17.18 19.13 3.76
CA THR A 89 16.31 20.27 3.45
C THR A 89 15.74 20.84 4.72
N THR A 90 15.59 22.16 4.76
CA THR A 90 14.76 22.84 5.75
C THR A 90 13.36 23.03 5.17
N ASP A 91 12.43 23.46 6.02
CA ASP A 91 11.12 23.91 5.58
C ASP A 91 10.20 22.84 4.95
N ILE A 92 10.34 21.60 5.42
CA ILE A 92 9.38 20.54 5.11
C ILE A 92 8.22 20.59 6.08
N LEU A 93 7.04 20.77 5.52
CA LEU A 93 5.78 20.68 6.25
C LEU A 93 5.45 19.21 6.51
N PHE A 94 5.15 18.88 7.77
CA PHE A 94 4.71 17.56 8.18
C PHE A 94 3.59 17.67 9.21
N ARG A 95 2.83 16.60 9.35
CA ARG A 95 1.70 16.49 10.26
C ARG A 95 2.11 15.76 11.53
N VAL A 96 1.78 16.31 12.69
CA VAL A 96 1.87 15.59 13.96
C VAL A 96 0.45 15.22 14.37
N SER A 97 0.19 13.93 14.56
CA SER A 97 -1.13 13.41 14.88
C SER A 97 -1.17 12.69 16.22
N ARG A 98 -2.28 12.86 16.95
CA ARG A 98 -2.64 12.04 18.11
C ARG A 98 -4.01 11.42 17.88
N ALA A 99 -4.21 10.17 18.29
CA ALA A 99 -5.52 9.56 18.13
C ALA A 99 -6.48 9.99 19.25
N THR A 100 -7.69 10.40 18.88
CA THR A 100 -8.80 10.66 19.80
C THR A 100 -9.61 9.39 20.07
N HIS A 101 -9.67 8.51 19.08
CA HIS A 101 -10.24 7.17 19.20
C HIS A 101 -9.36 6.18 18.43
N VAL A 102 -9.10 5.01 19.01
CA VAL A 102 -8.31 3.94 18.39
C VAL A 102 -9.11 2.66 18.53
N ASP A 103 -9.38 2.01 17.41
CA ASP A 103 -9.95 0.67 17.41
C ASP A 103 -8.98 -0.32 18.10
N GLU A 104 -9.50 -1.28 18.86
CA GLU A 104 -8.71 -2.16 19.74
C GLU A 104 -7.64 -2.96 18.99
N TYR A 105 -7.83 -3.16 17.69
CA TYR A 105 -6.94 -3.93 16.81
C TYR A 105 -6.01 -3.05 15.96
N SER A 106 -6.16 -1.72 16.01
CA SER A 106 -5.37 -0.80 15.19
C SER A 106 -3.99 -0.56 15.80
N ARG A 107 -2.94 -0.97 15.08
CA ARG A 107 -1.58 -0.50 15.33
C ARG A 107 -1.42 0.85 14.61
N LEU A 108 -0.97 1.87 15.33
CA LEU A 108 -0.70 3.19 14.76
C LEU A 108 0.79 3.33 14.44
N TYR A 109 1.05 3.84 13.24
CA TYR A 109 2.37 4.16 12.73
C TYR A 109 2.35 5.55 12.09
N GLY A 110 3.51 6.22 12.11
CA GLY A 110 3.78 7.34 11.23
C GLY A 110 3.84 6.88 9.77
N ILE A 111 3.56 7.79 8.85
CA ILE A 111 3.38 7.56 7.43
C ILE A 111 4.30 8.49 6.64
N PHE A 112 4.90 7.96 5.59
CA PHE A 112 5.54 8.69 4.51
C PHE A 112 4.71 8.50 3.24
N GLY A 113 3.89 9.50 2.91
CA GLY A 113 3.01 9.47 1.76
C GLY A 113 3.75 9.74 0.45
N ILE A 114 3.60 8.91 -0.58
CA ILE A 114 4.25 9.13 -1.90
C ILE A 114 3.28 9.52 -3.01
N ARG A 115 2.00 9.71 -2.67
CA ARG A 115 1.00 10.16 -3.62
C ARG A 115 1.24 11.62 -4.01
N ARG A 116 0.92 11.94 -5.25
CA ARG A 116 0.83 13.32 -5.72
C ARG A 116 -0.31 14.06 -5.03
N LEU A 117 -0.10 15.32 -4.72
CA LEU A 117 -1.15 16.17 -4.15
C LEU A 117 -2.39 16.23 -5.09
N PRO A 118 -3.61 15.93 -4.60
CA PRO A 118 -4.81 16.06 -5.41
C PRO A 118 -5.06 17.51 -5.84
N LYS A 119 -5.50 17.72 -7.08
CA LYS A 119 -5.83 19.07 -7.59
C LYS A 119 -7.01 19.73 -6.84
N ASN A 120 -7.89 18.94 -6.24
CA ASN A 120 -9.05 19.42 -5.48
C ASN A 120 -8.84 19.28 -3.96
N LEU A 121 -7.96 20.10 -3.40
CA LEU A 121 -7.62 20.11 -1.97
C LEU A 121 -8.80 20.40 -1.04
N GLN A 122 -9.84 21.06 -1.54
CA GLN A 122 -11.02 21.45 -0.77
C GLN A 122 -11.76 20.24 -0.16
N MET A 123 -11.63 19.04 -0.74
CA MET A 123 -12.26 17.83 -0.21
C MET A 123 -11.54 17.23 1.01
N PHE A 124 -10.30 17.66 1.29
CA PHE A 124 -9.45 17.02 2.31
C PHE A 124 -9.18 17.89 3.53
N SER A 125 -9.83 19.06 3.65
CA SER A 125 -9.59 20.03 4.73
C SER A 125 -8.10 20.38 4.89
N VAL A 126 -7.35 20.37 3.78
CA VAL A 126 -5.92 20.63 3.75
C VAL A 126 -5.69 22.15 3.68
N PRO A 127 -4.79 22.74 4.48
CA PRO A 127 -4.45 24.15 4.36
C PRO A 127 -4.00 24.51 2.93
N PRO A 128 -4.32 25.72 2.42
CA PRO A 128 -4.10 26.09 1.02
C PRO A 128 -2.62 26.13 0.59
N ASN A 129 -1.69 26.14 1.54
CA ASN A 129 -0.24 26.20 1.29
C ASN A 129 0.47 24.85 1.47
N VAL A 130 -0.28 23.78 1.73
CA VAL A 130 0.31 22.44 1.83
C VAL A 130 0.72 21.94 0.46
N LYS A 131 1.94 21.41 0.38
CA LYS A 131 2.44 20.64 -0.76
C LYS A 131 2.58 19.18 -0.34
N GLY A 132 2.42 18.26 -1.28
CA GLY A 132 2.80 16.87 -1.02
C GLY A 132 4.31 16.78 -0.77
N VAL A 133 4.73 15.73 -0.06
CA VAL A 133 6.16 15.54 0.25
C VAL A 133 6.98 15.41 -1.03
N MET A 134 6.45 14.72 -2.05
CA MET A 134 7.13 14.55 -3.34
C MET A 134 7.34 15.88 -4.05
N GLU A 135 6.33 16.77 -4.06
CA GLU A 135 6.45 18.14 -4.57
C GLU A 135 7.43 18.96 -3.75
N SER A 136 7.41 18.85 -2.43
CA SER A 136 8.33 19.55 -1.55
C SER A 136 9.79 19.12 -1.78
N LEU A 137 10.04 17.83 -2.04
CA LEU A 137 11.37 17.33 -2.36
C LEU A 137 11.89 17.84 -3.71
N VAL A 138 11.01 18.03 -4.70
CA VAL A 138 11.39 18.66 -5.97
C VAL A 138 11.71 20.13 -5.78
N ASP A 139 10.85 20.87 -5.07
CA ASP A 139 11.00 22.31 -4.86
C ASP A 139 12.25 22.66 -4.03
N ASN A 140 12.75 21.73 -3.22
CA ASN A 140 13.98 21.86 -2.44
C ASN A 140 15.21 21.22 -3.12
N ASP A 141 15.13 20.91 -4.41
CA ASP A 141 16.22 20.33 -5.21
C ASP A 141 16.78 19.00 -4.66
N ILE A 142 16.00 18.28 -3.83
CA ILE A 142 16.38 16.96 -3.29
C ILE A 142 16.21 15.89 -4.36
N ILE A 143 15.17 16.02 -5.19
CA ILE A 143 14.91 15.12 -6.31
C ILE A 143 14.65 15.90 -7.59
N GLY A 144 15.18 15.43 -8.73
CA GLY A 144 15.07 16.18 -9.99
C GLY A 144 13.69 16.14 -10.66
N ARG A 145 12.78 15.26 -10.22
CA ARG A 145 11.43 15.11 -10.79
C ARG A 145 10.48 14.32 -9.89
N LEU A 146 9.18 14.53 -10.09
CA LEU A 146 8.09 13.78 -9.46
C LEU A 146 8.00 12.35 -9.99
N SER A 147 8.92 11.50 -9.56
CA SER A 147 8.93 10.08 -9.89
C SER A 147 9.57 9.29 -8.76
N TYR A 148 9.18 8.02 -8.65
CA TYR A 148 9.79 7.08 -7.72
C TYR A 148 9.77 5.68 -8.30
N THR A 149 10.58 4.80 -7.73
CA THR A 149 10.56 3.36 -7.99
C THR A 149 10.53 2.64 -6.66
N LEU A 150 9.60 1.71 -6.53
CA LEU A 150 9.44 0.87 -5.35
C LEU A 150 9.83 -0.55 -5.71
N ARG A 151 10.77 -1.12 -4.96
CA ARG A 151 11.15 -2.52 -5.05
C ARG A 151 10.99 -3.17 -3.69
N THR A 152 10.04 -4.08 -3.55
CA THR A 152 9.83 -4.81 -2.29
C THR A 152 10.57 -6.13 -2.28
N ASN A 153 11.03 -6.54 -1.11
CA ASN A 153 11.60 -7.86 -0.87
C ASN A 153 10.47 -8.88 -0.71
N THR A 154 10.59 -10.02 -1.39
CA THR A 154 9.58 -11.09 -1.36
C THR A 154 9.63 -11.96 -0.09
N THR A 155 10.65 -11.79 0.77
CA THR A 155 10.75 -12.49 2.04
C THR A 155 9.80 -11.84 3.05
N GLN A 156 8.62 -12.45 3.20
CA GLN A 156 7.56 -12.05 4.11
C GLN A 156 8.04 -12.15 5.57
N SER A 157 8.29 -11.01 6.22
CA SER A 157 7.90 -10.92 7.63
C SER A 157 6.38 -10.89 7.67
N SER A 158 5.76 -11.52 8.67
CA SER A 158 4.31 -11.56 8.82
C SER A 158 3.68 -10.18 9.04
N ASP A 159 4.50 -9.19 9.43
CA ASP A 159 4.02 -7.92 9.95
C ASP A 159 4.44 -6.71 9.08
N LEU A 160 5.60 -6.76 8.40
CA LEU A 160 6.14 -5.64 7.61
C LEU A 160 6.91 -6.14 6.37
N ILE A 161 6.68 -5.51 5.22
CA ILE A 161 7.44 -5.77 3.99
C ILE A 161 8.55 -4.73 3.89
N SER A 162 9.81 -5.18 3.79
CA SER A 162 10.94 -4.30 3.53
C SER A 162 11.19 -4.15 2.03
N GLY A 163 11.86 -3.08 1.64
CA GLY A 163 12.17 -2.80 0.25
C GLY A 163 13.08 -1.60 0.09
N GLU A 164 13.23 -1.18 -1.15
CA GLU A 164 13.97 0.00 -1.58
C GLU A 164 12.99 0.97 -2.25
N LEU A 165 13.05 2.23 -1.84
CA LEU A 165 12.36 3.35 -2.47
C LEU A 165 13.41 4.28 -3.09
N THR A 166 13.42 4.38 -4.41
CA THR A 166 14.27 5.33 -5.13
C THR A 166 13.41 6.52 -5.55
N LEU A 167 13.82 7.75 -5.22
CA LEU A 167 13.09 8.98 -5.56
C LEU A 167 13.81 9.78 -6.66
N GLY A 168 13.09 10.58 -7.43
CA GLY A 168 13.68 11.42 -8.49
C GLY A 168 13.98 10.68 -9.79
N GLY A 169 13.82 9.36 -9.80
CA GLY A 169 13.82 8.55 -10.99
C GLY A 169 14.61 7.26 -10.85
N SER A 170 14.32 6.36 -11.78
CA SER A 170 15.03 5.10 -11.99
C SER A 170 15.63 5.13 -13.40
N PRO A 171 16.75 4.42 -13.66
CA PRO A 171 17.42 4.39 -14.97
C PRO A 171 16.55 3.92 -16.16
N ILE A 172 15.28 3.59 -15.92
CA ILE A 172 14.30 3.10 -16.91
C ILE A 172 14.06 4.10 -18.05
N VAL A 173 14.02 5.41 -17.74
CA VAL A 173 13.77 6.45 -18.76
C VAL A 173 15.00 6.68 -19.64
N GLU A 174 16.19 6.27 -19.21
CA GLU A 174 17.45 6.46 -19.96
C GLU A 174 17.94 5.20 -20.66
N SER A 175 17.44 4.01 -20.29
CA SER A 175 18.03 2.73 -20.72
C SER A 175 17.32 1.98 -21.85
N HIS A 176 16.16 2.44 -22.34
CA HIS A 176 15.34 1.67 -23.31
C HIS A 176 15.19 0.18 -22.90
N ALA A 177 15.19 -0.10 -21.59
CA ALA A 177 15.17 -1.47 -21.10
C ALA A 177 13.83 -2.13 -21.49
N THR A 178 13.91 -3.20 -22.28
CA THR A 178 12.77 -3.93 -22.87
C THR A 178 11.93 -4.71 -21.85
N ASN A 179 12.21 -4.60 -20.56
CA ASN A 179 11.63 -5.44 -19.50
C ASN A 179 10.58 -4.71 -18.65
N TYR A 180 10.10 -3.53 -19.08
CA TYR A 180 9.13 -2.73 -18.34
C TYR A 180 7.83 -2.61 -19.12
N ILE A 181 6.71 -2.88 -18.45
CA ILE A 181 5.37 -2.63 -18.96
C ILE A 181 4.94 -1.24 -18.47
N VAL A 182 4.64 -0.36 -19.41
CA VAL A 182 4.16 1.00 -19.14
C VAL A 182 2.66 1.08 -19.41
N THR A 183 1.92 1.71 -18.50
CA THR A 183 0.49 2.00 -18.69
C THR A 183 0.20 3.42 -18.25
N ASP A 184 -0.86 3.99 -18.82
CA ASP A 184 -1.35 5.29 -18.40
C ASP A 184 -1.96 5.22 -17.00
N MET A 185 -1.71 6.26 -16.20
CA MET A 185 -2.40 6.44 -14.93
C MET A 185 -3.90 6.62 -15.17
N ALA A 186 -4.72 5.84 -14.48
CA ALA A 186 -6.17 5.95 -14.60
C ALA A 186 -6.65 7.25 -13.95
N ASN A 187 -7.23 8.15 -14.76
CA ASN A 187 -7.86 9.38 -14.28
C ASN A 187 -9.39 9.19 -14.21
N LYS A 188 -9.89 8.36 -13.29
CA LYS A 188 -11.35 8.32 -13.03
C LYS A 188 -11.76 9.56 -12.21
N ARG A 189 -12.85 10.21 -12.62
CA ARG A 189 -13.42 11.38 -11.95
C ARG A 189 -14.06 10.96 -10.61
N ASP A 190 -13.68 11.68 -9.56
CA ASP A 190 -14.52 12.09 -8.42
C ASP A 190 -14.74 11.24 -7.15
N SER A 191 -14.14 10.06 -6.92
CA SER A 191 -14.34 9.43 -5.58
C SER A 191 -13.21 8.65 -4.94
N ASP A 192 -12.26 8.09 -5.69
CA ASP A 192 -11.21 7.24 -5.10
C ASP A 192 -9.79 7.71 -5.45
N LEU A 193 -9.61 9.03 -5.56
CA LEU A 193 -8.30 9.70 -5.77
C LEU A 193 -7.25 9.36 -4.71
N ARG A 194 -7.62 8.61 -3.66
CA ARG A 194 -6.75 8.26 -2.55
C ARG A 194 -5.56 7.42 -2.97
N TYR A 195 -5.60 6.63 -4.03
CA TYR A 195 -4.49 5.73 -4.38
C TYR A 195 -3.91 6.01 -5.76
N VAL A 196 -2.70 5.52 -6.00
CA VAL A 196 -2.13 5.44 -7.36
C VAL A 196 -2.92 4.41 -8.15
N GLN A 197 -3.45 4.83 -9.31
CA GLN A 197 -4.33 4.00 -10.12
C GLN A 197 -3.72 3.69 -11.48
N ALA A 198 -3.78 2.42 -11.86
CA ALA A 198 -3.44 1.94 -13.19
C ALA A 198 -4.68 1.42 -13.90
N SER A 199 -4.78 1.66 -15.21
CA SER A 199 -5.80 1.01 -16.02
C SER A 199 -5.47 -0.47 -16.17
N MET A 200 -6.47 -1.33 -16.06
CA MET A 200 -6.38 -2.75 -16.38
C MET A 200 -7.45 -3.10 -17.41
N SER A 201 -7.00 -3.67 -18.52
CA SER A 201 -7.83 -4.13 -19.62
C SER A 201 -8.44 -5.50 -19.33
N ARG A 202 -7.61 -6.44 -18.86
CA ARG A 202 -8.02 -7.85 -18.70
C ARG A 202 -7.40 -8.51 -17.48
N LEU A 203 -8.18 -9.41 -16.89
CA LEU A 203 -7.75 -10.36 -15.87
C LEU A 203 -8.05 -11.79 -16.36
N ARG A 204 -7.05 -12.67 -16.26
CA ARG A 204 -7.10 -14.06 -16.72
C ARG A 204 -6.40 -15.00 -15.76
N LEU A 205 -6.77 -16.28 -15.84
CA LEU A 205 -6.13 -17.38 -15.12
C LEU A 205 -5.30 -18.22 -16.08
N PHE A 206 -4.05 -18.50 -15.69
CA PHE A 206 -3.09 -19.32 -16.42
C PHE A 206 -2.73 -20.56 -15.62
N ASP A 207 -2.28 -21.63 -16.29
CA ASP A 207 -1.69 -22.78 -15.61
C ASP A 207 -0.27 -22.47 -15.12
N ALA A 208 0.35 -23.44 -14.44
CA ALA A 208 1.70 -23.30 -13.92
C ALA A 208 2.75 -23.14 -15.04
N GLU A 209 2.46 -23.70 -16.21
CA GLU A 209 3.25 -23.62 -17.44
C GLU A 209 3.03 -22.29 -18.20
N GLY A 210 2.07 -21.48 -17.77
CA GLY A 210 1.78 -20.16 -18.32
C GLY A 210 0.85 -20.18 -19.55
N HIS A 211 0.19 -21.29 -19.83
CA HIS A 211 -0.88 -21.39 -20.82
C HIS A 211 -2.20 -20.87 -20.25
N LEU A 212 -3.00 -20.26 -21.12
CA LEU A 212 -4.29 -19.72 -20.73
C LEU A 212 -5.29 -20.85 -20.42
N LEU A 213 -5.87 -20.85 -19.22
CA LEU A 213 -6.80 -21.92 -18.79
C LEU A 213 -8.19 -21.85 -19.46
N ARG A 214 -8.49 -20.77 -20.20
CA ARG A 214 -9.63 -20.62 -21.13
C ARG A 214 -9.52 -19.32 -21.94
N GLU A 215 -9.66 -19.37 -23.27
CA GLU A 215 -9.82 -18.17 -24.13
C GLU A 215 -11.21 -17.54 -23.98
N GLN A 216 -12.25 -18.37 -23.81
CA GLN A 216 -13.63 -17.96 -23.66
C GLN A 216 -14.08 -18.15 -22.21
N GLY A 217 -13.71 -17.19 -21.37
CA GLY A 217 -14.41 -16.86 -20.13
C GLY A 217 -14.80 -15.39 -20.20
N PRO A 218 -15.77 -14.91 -19.39
CA PRO A 218 -16.03 -13.49 -19.33
C PRO A 218 -14.66 -12.78 -19.14
N ALA A 219 -14.36 -11.73 -19.92
CA ALA A 219 -13.58 -10.64 -19.32
C ALA A 219 -14.18 -10.47 -17.93
N LEU A 220 -13.40 -10.60 -16.85
CA LEU A 220 -13.94 -10.58 -15.50
C LEU A 220 -14.56 -9.19 -15.27
N GLY A 221 -15.82 -9.09 -15.72
CA GLY A 221 -16.69 -7.95 -16.02
C GLY A 221 -16.47 -7.16 -17.35
N ARG A 222 -17.27 -6.11 -17.47
CA ARG A 222 -17.70 -5.39 -18.69
C ARG A 222 -16.53 -4.80 -19.52
N PRO A 223 -16.77 -4.39 -20.79
CA PRO A 223 -15.78 -3.72 -21.67
C PRO A 223 -15.23 -2.37 -21.15
N GLU A 224 -15.49 -2.01 -19.90
CA GLU A 224 -14.98 -0.78 -19.29
C GLU A 224 -13.71 -1.11 -18.52
N SER A 225 -12.61 -0.42 -18.83
CA SER A 225 -11.33 -0.52 -18.14
C SER A 225 -11.49 -0.53 -16.61
N TYR A 226 -10.93 -1.55 -15.96
CA TYR A 226 -10.82 -1.63 -14.51
C TYR A 226 -9.78 -0.63 -14.02
N SER A 227 -10.01 -0.05 -12.84
CA SER A 227 -8.95 0.65 -12.12
C SER A 227 -8.32 -0.33 -11.14
N VAL A 228 -6.99 -0.45 -11.17
CA VAL A 228 -6.21 -1.19 -10.20
C VAL A 228 -5.53 -0.18 -9.29
N HIS A 229 -5.74 -0.31 -8.00
CA HIS A 229 -5.08 0.52 -7.00
C HIS A 229 -3.78 -0.13 -6.57
N ILE A 230 -2.69 0.63 -6.60
CA ILE A 230 -1.42 0.23 -6.03
C ILE A 230 -1.40 0.72 -4.59
N ASP A 231 -1.57 -0.19 -3.64
CA ASP A 231 -1.69 0.08 -2.21
C ASP A 231 -0.54 -0.58 -1.45
N THR A 232 0.34 0.23 -0.86
CA THR A 232 1.47 -0.27 -0.04
C THR A 232 1.08 -0.61 1.40
N GLY A 233 -0.10 -0.21 1.85
CA GLY A 233 -0.70 -0.63 3.12
C GLY A 233 -1.41 -1.99 3.05
N ALA A 234 -1.69 -2.47 1.83
CA ALA A 234 -2.29 -3.78 1.59
C ALA A 234 -1.26 -4.93 1.73
N ASN A 235 -1.61 -5.96 2.49
CA ASN A 235 -0.82 -7.19 2.63
C ASN A 235 -1.30 -8.34 1.73
N ALA A 236 -2.27 -8.09 0.86
CA ALA A 236 -2.87 -9.06 -0.05
C ALA A 236 -3.38 -8.37 -1.33
N ILE A 237 -3.71 -9.16 -2.35
CA ILE A 237 -4.36 -8.67 -3.57
C ILE A 237 -5.88 -8.71 -3.35
N PHE A 238 -6.52 -7.54 -3.41
CA PHE A 238 -7.96 -7.37 -3.33
C PHE A 238 -8.54 -7.44 -4.75
N LEU A 239 -9.43 -8.39 -5.04
CA LEU A 239 -10.05 -8.58 -6.34
C LEU A 239 -11.57 -8.41 -6.25
N PRO A 240 -12.19 -7.61 -7.13
CA PRO A 240 -13.55 -7.09 -6.97
C PRO A 240 -14.70 -8.12 -7.12
N GLN A 241 -14.45 -9.44 -7.16
CA GLN A 241 -15.48 -10.42 -7.50
C GLN A 241 -15.41 -11.72 -6.68
N ALA A 242 -16.51 -12.03 -6.00
CA ALA A 242 -16.76 -13.36 -5.42
C ALA A 242 -16.64 -14.49 -6.47
N GLY A 243 -17.01 -14.21 -7.73
CA GLY A 243 -16.93 -15.18 -8.83
C GLY A 243 -15.51 -15.56 -9.24
N LEU A 244 -14.51 -14.70 -9.03
CA LEU A 244 -13.12 -15.05 -9.33
C LEU A 244 -12.57 -16.08 -8.33
N LEU A 245 -12.94 -15.93 -7.05
CA LEU A 245 -12.61 -16.95 -6.06
C LEU A 245 -13.28 -18.29 -6.38
N ASP A 246 -14.53 -18.27 -6.85
CA ASP A 246 -15.23 -19.47 -7.31
C ASP A 246 -14.51 -20.10 -8.50
N ASP A 247 -14.06 -19.30 -9.46
CA ASP A 247 -13.29 -19.78 -10.61
C ASP A 247 -11.95 -20.39 -10.20
N ILE A 248 -11.20 -19.73 -9.30
CA ILE A 248 -9.92 -20.25 -8.78
C ILE A 248 -10.14 -21.56 -8.05
N GLN A 249 -11.13 -21.61 -7.14
CA GLN A 249 -11.47 -22.82 -6.40
C GLN A 249 -11.85 -23.95 -7.35
N TRP A 250 -12.78 -23.70 -8.27
CA TRP A 250 -13.21 -24.69 -9.26
C TRP A 250 -12.05 -25.23 -10.09
N LYS A 251 -11.15 -24.36 -10.54
CA LYS A 251 -9.96 -24.75 -11.32
C LYS A 251 -8.99 -25.59 -10.50
N LEU A 252 -8.75 -25.23 -9.25
CA LEU A 252 -7.93 -26.03 -8.33
C LEU A 252 -8.55 -27.43 -8.14
N GLN A 253 -9.85 -27.50 -7.84
CA GLN A 253 -10.55 -28.77 -7.64
C GLN A 253 -10.47 -29.67 -8.88
N LEU A 254 -10.72 -29.11 -10.08
CA LEU A 254 -10.56 -29.84 -11.34
C LEU A 254 -9.13 -30.34 -11.56
N ARG A 255 -8.11 -29.53 -11.20
CA ARG A 255 -6.72 -29.96 -11.34
C ARG A 255 -6.41 -31.11 -10.39
N LEU A 256 -6.79 -31.00 -9.12
CA LEU A 256 -6.56 -32.06 -8.13
C LEU A 256 -7.22 -33.38 -8.51
N ILE A 257 -8.46 -33.34 -9.04
CA ILE A 257 -9.14 -34.55 -9.55
C ILE A 257 -8.34 -35.18 -10.69
N ARG A 258 -7.79 -34.38 -11.62
CA ARG A 258 -6.95 -34.89 -12.72
C ARG A 258 -5.64 -35.49 -12.25
N GLU A 259 -5.09 -34.97 -11.15
CA GLU A 259 -3.90 -35.51 -10.47
C GLU A 259 -4.22 -36.74 -9.59
N GLY A 260 -5.47 -37.23 -9.61
CA GLY A 260 -5.88 -38.46 -8.93
C GLY A 260 -6.34 -38.29 -7.48
N TYR A 261 -6.60 -37.06 -7.03
CA TYR A 261 -7.18 -36.84 -5.70
C TYR A 261 -8.64 -37.28 -5.67
N THR A 262 -9.05 -37.93 -4.57
CA THR A 262 -10.47 -38.26 -4.33
C THR A 262 -11.25 -36.98 -4.02
N TYR A 263 -12.56 -37.00 -4.28
CA TYR A 263 -13.43 -35.85 -4.02
C TYR A 263 -13.38 -35.39 -2.55
N GLU A 264 -13.34 -36.34 -1.62
CA GLU A 264 -13.18 -36.08 -0.17
C GLU A 264 -11.87 -35.34 0.11
N LYS A 265 -10.76 -35.81 -0.46
CA LYS A 265 -9.44 -35.18 -0.29
C LYS A 265 -9.39 -33.78 -0.91
N VAL A 266 -10.09 -33.56 -2.03
CA VAL A 266 -10.20 -32.24 -2.68
C VAL A 266 -10.90 -31.23 -1.78
N ILE A 267 -12.02 -31.61 -1.15
CA ILE A 267 -12.73 -30.76 -0.18
C ILE A 267 -11.82 -30.43 1.02
N ASP A 268 -11.10 -31.43 1.53
CA ASP A 268 -10.19 -31.25 2.66
C ASP A 268 -8.97 -30.37 2.34
N CYS A 269 -8.62 -30.23 1.06
CA CYS A 269 -7.47 -29.46 0.59
C CYS A 269 -7.80 -28.01 0.26
N CYS A 270 -9.07 -27.70 -0.05
CA CYS A 270 -9.50 -26.35 -0.42
C CYS A 270 -10.93 -26.05 0.06
N TRP A 271 -11.08 -25.05 0.93
CA TRP A 271 -12.39 -24.62 1.44
C TRP A 271 -12.51 -23.09 1.57
N ARG A 272 -13.74 -22.59 1.57
CA ARG A 272 -14.04 -21.16 1.77
C ARG A 272 -14.46 -20.88 3.20
N ARG A 273 -14.05 -19.73 3.73
CA ARG A 273 -14.63 -19.16 4.96
C ARG A 273 -14.68 -17.64 4.82
N LYS A 274 -15.89 -17.08 4.85
CA LYS A 274 -16.14 -15.67 4.52
C LYS A 274 -15.59 -15.35 3.12
N ASN A 275 -14.74 -14.32 3.01
CA ASN A 275 -14.12 -13.88 1.76
C ASN A 275 -12.70 -14.45 1.57
N TYR A 276 -12.37 -15.55 2.25
CA TYR A 276 -11.07 -16.21 2.08
C TYR A 276 -11.23 -17.60 1.49
N MET A 277 -10.25 -17.99 0.67
CA MET A 277 -10.06 -19.35 0.24
C MET A 277 -8.85 -19.93 0.98
N TYR A 278 -9.06 -21.00 1.72
CA TYR A 278 -8.01 -21.71 2.43
C TYR A 278 -7.57 -22.87 1.57
N VAL A 279 -6.26 -22.98 1.35
CA VAL A 279 -5.64 -24.00 0.52
C VAL A 279 -4.51 -24.61 1.32
N LYS A 280 -4.46 -25.93 1.41
CA LYS A 280 -3.33 -26.61 2.08
C LYS A 280 -2.04 -26.39 1.28
N GLU A 281 -0.93 -26.28 1.99
CA GLU A 281 0.38 -25.99 1.39
C GLU A 281 0.81 -27.04 0.35
N ASP A 282 0.49 -28.31 0.59
CA ASP A 282 0.80 -29.43 -0.30
C ASP A 282 0.10 -29.37 -1.67
N VAL A 283 -0.97 -28.58 -1.79
CA VAL A 283 -1.69 -28.37 -3.04
C VAL A 283 -1.60 -26.95 -3.58
N ALA A 284 -0.88 -26.05 -2.89
CA ALA A 284 -0.77 -24.64 -3.27
C ALA A 284 -0.09 -24.44 -4.63
N SER A 285 0.79 -25.36 -5.04
CA SER A 285 1.42 -25.35 -6.37
C SER A 285 0.46 -25.61 -7.53
N PHE A 286 -0.72 -26.19 -7.27
CA PHE A 286 -1.75 -26.43 -8.29
C PHE A 286 -2.67 -25.23 -8.53
N LEU A 287 -2.49 -24.15 -7.77
CA LEU A 287 -3.26 -22.93 -7.96
C LEU A 287 -2.89 -22.24 -9.30
N PRO A 288 -3.85 -21.55 -9.94
CA PRO A 288 -3.63 -20.91 -11.22
C PRO A 288 -2.79 -19.64 -11.10
N VAL A 289 -1.93 -19.35 -12.07
CA VAL A 289 -1.24 -18.07 -12.15
C VAL A 289 -2.24 -16.96 -12.49
N LEU A 290 -2.25 -15.86 -11.74
CA LEU A 290 -3.07 -14.68 -12.05
C LEU A 290 -2.37 -13.84 -13.11
N GLY A 291 -3.03 -13.52 -14.22
CA GLY A 291 -2.49 -12.65 -15.25
C GLY A 291 -3.27 -11.37 -15.38
N PHE A 292 -2.57 -10.25 -15.28
CA PHE A 292 -3.11 -8.90 -15.42
C PHE A 292 -2.58 -8.27 -16.70
N GLN A 293 -3.45 -7.71 -17.53
CA GLN A 293 -3.09 -6.94 -18.71
C GLN A 293 -3.45 -5.48 -18.46
N LEU A 294 -2.47 -4.58 -18.56
CA LEU A 294 -2.65 -3.17 -18.21
C LEU A 294 -3.11 -2.30 -19.39
N THR A 295 -2.83 -2.71 -20.62
CA THR A 295 -3.23 -1.97 -21.83
C THR A 295 -4.21 -2.79 -22.67
N ASP A 296 -5.12 -2.12 -23.38
CA ASP A 296 -6.13 -2.77 -24.23
C ASP A 296 -5.54 -3.35 -25.54
N GLU A 297 -4.25 -3.17 -25.77
CA GLU A 297 -3.57 -3.71 -26.95
C GLU A 297 -3.50 -5.23 -26.90
N GLU A 298 -4.00 -5.88 -27.95
CA GLU A 298 -4.12 -7.35 -28.01
C GLU A 298 -2.78 -8.09 -27.86
N LYS A 299 -1.66 -7.41 -28.15
CA LYS A 299 -0.29 -7.94 -28.04
C LYS A 299 0.45 -7.50 -26.76
N SER A 300 -0.19 -6.77 -25.85
CA SER A 300 0.49 -6.31 -24.65
C SER A 300 0.84 -7.46 -23.71
N GLU A 301 1.96 -7.31 -23.02
CA GLU A 301 2.48 -8.32 -22.11
C GLU A 301 1.58 -8.49 -20.88
N TRP A 302 1.53 -9.73 -20.36
CA TRP A 302 0.81 -10.08 -19.15
C TRP A 302 1.73 -9.98 -17.94
N ILE A 303 1.28 -9.26 -16.91
CA ILE A 303 1.87 -9.33 -15.57
C ILE A 303 1.35 -10.61 -14.92
N LYS A 304 2.23 -11.61 -14.75
CA LYS A 304 1.91 -12.92 -14.20
C LYS A 304 2.30 -13.01 -12.73
N ILE A 305 1.32 -13.22 -11.85
CA ILE A 305 1.50 -13.39 -10.41
C ILE A 305 1.30 -14.87 -10.05
N PRO A 306 2.37 -15.63 -9.77
CA PRO A 306 2.26 -17.02 -9.36
C PRO A 306 1.68 -17.18 -7.94
N PRO A 307 1.14 -18.38 -7.60
CA PRO A 307 0.51 -18.69 -6.31
C PRO A 307 1.31 -18.25 -5.08
N ARG A 308 2.63 -18.45 -5.10
CA ARG A 308 3.52 -18.06 -3.99
C ARG A 308 3.46 -16.57 -3.60
N HIS A 309 2.88 -15.70 -4.42
CA HIS A 309 2.79 -14.26 -4.16
C HIS A 309 1.38 -13.78 -3.75
N TYR A 310 0.34 -14.60 -3.91
CA TYR A 310 -1.01 -14.27 -3.43
C TYR A 310 -1.59 -15.33 -2.46
N CYS A 311 -0.83 -16.38 -2.17
CA CYS A 311 -1.11 -17.33 -1.08
C CYS A 311 -0.25 -16.97 0.13
N THR A 312 -0.88 -16.95 1.31
CA THR A 312 -0.21 -16.74 2.60
C THR A 312 -0.38 -17.98 3.46
N SER A 313 0.43 -18.11 4.52
CA SER A 313 0.28 -19.17 5.54
C SER A 313 -1.08 -19.13 6.27
N MET A 314 -1.84 -18.04 6.13
CA MET A 314 -3.22 -17.91 6.62
C MET A 314 -4.30 -18.20 5.54
N GLY A 315 -3.90 -18.65 4.34
CA GLY A 315 -4.77 -18.92 3.20
C GLY A 315 -4.51 -17.99 1.99
N ALA A 316 -5.22 -18.22 0.88
CA ALA A 316 -5.28 -17.28 -0.23
C ALA A 316 -6.34 -16.21 0.11
N GLY A 317 -5.87 -14.98 0.37
CA GLY A 317 -6.73 -13.83 0.55
C GLY A 317 -7.03 -13.19 -0.79
N VAL A 318 -8.30 -13.25 -1.20
CA VAL A 318 -8.83 -12.49 -2.33
C VAL A 318 -10.09 -11.81 -1.82
N TRP A 319 -10.09 -10.49 -1.72
CA TRP A 319 -11.21 -9.71 -1.20
C TRP A 319 -11.79 -8.80 -2.25
#